data_AF-A0A940YY95-F1
#
_entry.id   AF-A0A940YY95-F1
#
_cell.length_a   1.000
_cell.length_b   1.000
_cell.length_c   1.000
_cell.angle_alpha   90.00
_cell.angle_beta   90.00
_cell.angle_gamma   90.00
#
_symmetry.space_group_name_H-M   'P 1'
#
loop_
_entity.id
_entity.type
_entity.pdbx_description
1 polymer ?
#
loop_
_entity_poly.entity_id
_entity_poly.type
_entity_poly.pdbx_seq_one_letter_code
_entity_poly.pdbx_strand_id
1 'polypeptide(L)'
;MGWVSAGGYEVALDDGKVVCRNAAGRRLKSVPPKIADDPAVVALRQLVEWLGRHERQCLADVERWMVRSLPVPFGVLARVWPDPAWQGALRDLVVTGADGAVAGFLRDADAERGLGLVDLDGDTVRVTTDLVRLPHPVLLDDLEELREFAVELGVEQRAQQLFREVWRRPAAVDAEAASVEDFAGGAFKQLRFLHGRVAQLGYRVRGGHAVCSVVEDGRGVEARVWVGDYDGYEETETGALVFTDPAGRVLKLGQVGPVAWSEGMRMAAALYAGRDIQDEERAA
;
A
#
# COMPACT_ATOMS: atom_id res chain seq x y z
N MET A 1 22.99 -21.08 3.73
CA MET A 1 23.23 -20.22 2.54
C MET A 1 24.34 -20.83 1.71
N GLY A 2 24.12 -21.01 0.41
CA GLY A 2 25.09 -21.61 -0.51
C GLY A 2 26.02 -20.54 -1.10
N TRP A 3 27.32 -20.69 -0.89
CA TRP A 3 28.35 -19.90 -1.57
C TRP A 3 28.62 -20.47 -2.96
N VAL A 4 28.85 -19.61 -3.95
CA VAL A 4 29.12 -19.98 -5.34
C VAL A 4 30.45 -19.38 -5.77
N SER A 5 31.28 -20.15 -6.48
CA SER A 5 32.58 -19.69 -6.97
C SER A 5 32.45 -18.64 -8.08
N ALA A 6 33.29 -17.62 -8.02
CA ALA A 6 33.43 -16.57 -9.03
C ALA A 6 34.92 -16.19 -9.14
N GLY A 7 35.64 -16.82 -10.07
CA GLY A 7 37.11 -16.77 -10.13
C GLY A 7 37.79 -17.23 -8.84
N GLY A 8 38.64 -16.38 -8.26
CA GLY A 8 39.34 -16.65 -6.98
C GLY A 8 38.55 -16.27 -5.72
N TYR A 9 37.23 -16.08 -5.84
CA TYR A 9 36.34 -15.65 -4.78
C TYR A 9 35.12 -16.58 -4.70
N GLU A 10 34.38 -16.43 -3.61
CA GLU A 10 33.04 -16.98 -3.50
C GLU A 10 32.05 -15.85 -3.23
N VAL A 11 30.87 -15.96 -3.82
CA VAL A 11 29.77 -15.01 -3.68
C VAL A 11 28.50 -15.70 -3.22
N ALA A 12 27.65 -14.96 -2.51
CA ALA A 12 26.38 -15.45 -1.99
C ALA A 12 25.37 -14.29 -1.92
N LEU A 13 24.11 -14.63 -1.71
CA LEU A 13 23.07 -13.69 -1.32
C LEU A 13 22.95 -13.70 0.20
N ASP A 14 22.98 -12.52 0.82
CA ASP A 14 22.81 -12.32 2.25
C ASP A 14 22.07 -10.99 2.46
N ASP A 15 20.96 -11.02 3.17
CA ASP A 15 20.11 -9.86 3.46
C ASP A 15 19.84 -8.97 2.23
N GLY A 16 19.35 -9.61 1.15
CA GLY A 16 19.02 -8.92 -0.11
C GLY A 16 20.22 -8.32 -0.85
N LYS A 17 21.46 -8.71 -0.51
CA LYS A 17 22.68 -8.17 -1.12
C LYS A 17 23.60 -9.29 -1.59
N VAL A 18 24.34 -9.00 -2.66
CA VAL A 18 25.43 -9.88 -3.11
C VAL A 18 26.65 -9.62 -2.24
N VAL A 19 27.08 -10.66 -1.52
CA VAL A 19 28.25 -10.63 -0.64
C VAL A 19 29.37 -11.47 -1.24
N CYS A 20 30.60 -11.14 -0.89
CA CYS A 20 31.80 -11.76 -1.44
C CYS A 20 32.78 -12.11 -0.33
N ARG A 21 33.44 -13.26 -0.44
CA ARG A 21 34.58 -13.63 0.40
C ARG A 21 35.76 -14.10 -0.46
N ASN A 22 36.97 -13.91 0.05
CA ASN A 22 38.19 -14.37 -0.63
C ASN A 22 38.46 -15.86 -0.38
N ALA A 23 39.51 -16.41 -1.00
CA ALA A 23 39.93 -17.81 -0.85
C ALA A 23 40.27 -18.22 0.61
N ALA A 24 40.56 -17.26 1.50
CA ALA A 24 40.77 -17.50 2.93
C ALA A 24 39.46 -17.46 3.74
N GLY A 25 38.30 -17.36 3.08
CA GLY A 25 36.98 -17.28 3.70
C GLY A 25 36.63 -15.90 4.28
N ARG A 26 37.51 -14.89 4.16
CA ARG A 26 37.27 -13.55 4.72
C ARG A 26 36.27 -12.79 3.86
N ARG A 27 35.14 -12.39 4.46
CA ARG A 27 34.14 -11.51 3.84
C ARG A 27 34.73 -10.14 3.53
N LEU A 28 34.44 -9.65 2.33
CA LEU A 28 34.89 -8.37 1.82
C LEU A 28 33.80 -7.31 1.95
N LYS A 29 34.19 -6.04 1.93
CA LYS A 29 33.25 -4.90 2.00
C LYS A 29 32.35 -4.81 0.76
N SER A 30 32.86 -5.20 -0.40
CA SER A 30 32.14 -5.18 -1.67
C SER A 30 32.67 -6.26 -2.60
N VAL A 31 31.88 -6.58 -3.63
CA VAL A 31 32.31 -7.44 -4.74
C VAL A 31 33.46 -6.73 -5.49
N PRO A 32 34.65 -7.36 -5.65
CA PRO A 32 35.75 -6.77 -6.40
C PRO A 32 35.39 -6.49 -7.87
N PRO A 33 35.84 -5.37 -8.47
CA PRO A 33 35.54 -5.03 -9.87
C PRO A 33 35.93 -6.12 -10.87
N LYS A 34 37.04 -6.83 -10.62
CA LYS A 34 37.55 -7.90 -11.49
C LYS A 34 36.66 -9.15 -11.61
N ILE A 35 35.65 -9.30 -10.74
CA ILE A 35 34.64 -10.37 -10.83
C ILE A 35 33.23 -9.79 -11.01
N ALA A 36 33.09 -8.49 -11.29
CA ALA A 36 31.78 -7.84 -11.37
C ALA A 36 30.90 -8.41 -12.49
N ASP A 37 31.53 -8.82 -13.59
CA ASP A 37 30.89 -9.40 -14.77
C ASP A 37 30.95 -10.95 -14.78
N ASP A 38 31.41 -11.56 -13.67
CA ASP A 38 31.36 -13.01 -13.53
C ASP A 38 29.88 -13.46 -13.57
N PRO A 39 29.53 -14.49 -14.36
CA PRO A 39 28.14 -14.94 -14.49
C PRO A 39 27.43 -15.21 -13.15
N ALA A 40 28.14 -15.72 -12.14
CA ALA A 40 27.55 -15.96 -10.82
C ALA A 40 27.19 -14.65 -10.11
N VAL A 41 28.04 -13.62 -10.23
CA VAL A 41 27.78 -12.29 -9.66
C VAL A 41 26.61 -11.61 -10.35
N VAL A 42 26.58 -11.66 -11.69
CA VAL A 42 25.50 -11.07 -12.49
C VAL A 42 24.16 -11.75 -12.17
N ALA A 43 24.12 -13.08 -12.13
CA ALA A 43 22.90 -13.83 -11.79
C ALA A 43 22.39 -13.50 -10.38
N LEU A 44 23.28 -13.40 -9.38
CA LEU A 44 22.88 -13.02 -8.02
C LEU A 44 22.36 -11.57 -7.94
N ARG A 45 22.93 -10.63 -8.69
CA ARG A 45 22.42 -9.25 -8.77
C ARG A 45 21.02 -9.20 -9.40
N GLN A 46 20.82 -9.91 -10.50
CA GLN A 46 19.50 -10.02 -11.14
C GLN A 46 18.48 -10.67 -10.20
N LEU A 47 18.89 -11.68 -9.42
CA LEU A 47 18.04 -12.30 -8.41
C LEU A 47 17.65 -11.31 -7.30
N VAL A 48 18.59 -10.50 -6.79
CA VAL A 48 18.29 -9.44 -5.82
C VAL A 48 17.25 -8.45 -6.37
N GLU A 49 17.43 -7.99 -7.61
CA GLU A 49 16.48 -7.08 -8.26
C GLU A 49 15.10 -7.71 -8.44
N TRP A 50 15.06 -9.00 -8.82
CA TRP A 50 13.82 -9.75 -8.95
C TRP A 50 13.11 -9.92 -7.61
N LEU A 51 13.82 -10.32 -6.55
CA LEU A 51 13.28 -10.45 -5.20
C LEU A 51 12.72 -9.11 -4.70
N GLY A 52 13.45 -8.02 -4.90
CA GLY A 52 12.97 -6.68 -4.53
C GLY A 52 11.72 -6.26 -5.30
N ARG A 53 11.58 -6.64 -6.59
CA ARG A 53 10.33 -6.42 -7.34
C ARG A 53 9.19 -7.29 -6.83
N HIS A 54 9.47 -8.54 -6.51
CA HIS A 54 8.49 -9.49 -5.96
C HIS A 54 7.94 -9.01 -4.62
N GLU A 55 8.79 -8.57 -3.70
CA GLU A 55 8.36 -7.99 -2.42
C GLU A 55 7.44 -6.78 -2.60
N ARG A 56 7.79 -5.85 -3.51
CA ARG A 56 6.95 -4.68 -3.80
C ARG A 56 5.60 -5.10 -4.41
N GLN A 57 5.59 -6.12 -5.26
CA GLN A 57 4.37 -6.63 -5.86
C GLN A 57 3.46 -7.28 -4.81
N CYS A 58 4.01 -8.13 -3.94
CA CYS A 58 3.27 -8.77 -2.85
C CYS A 58 2.63 -7.73 -1.93
N LEU A 59 3.42 -6.72 -1.52
CA LEU A 59 2.90 -5.61 -0.72
C LEU A 59 1.76 -4.87 -1.41
N ALA A 60 1.93 -4.50 -2.68
CA ALA A 60 0.89 -3.79 -3.45
C ALA A 60 -0.38 -4.63 -3.63
N ASP A 61 -0.28 -5.96 -3.72
CA ASP A 61 -1.43 -6.85 -3.82
C ASP A 61 -2.18 -6.98 -2.49
N VAL A 62 -1.46 -7.05 -1.36
CA VAL A 62 -2.05 -7.04 -0.02
C VAL A 62 -2.73 -5.71 0.27
N GLU A 63 -2.08 -4.58 -0.03
CA GLU A 63 -2.68 -3.25 0.07
C GLU A 63 -3.95 -3.14 -0.80
N ARG A 64 -3.95 -3.77 -1.97
CA ARG A 64 -5.12 -3.82 -2.84
C ARG A 64 -6.27 -4.63 -2.23
N TRP A 65 -5.97 -5.77 -1.60
CA TRP A 65 -6.99 -6.54 -0.87
C TRP A 65 -7.63 -5.71 0.23
N MET A 66 -6.81 -4.97 0.98
CA MET A 66 -7.23 -4.06 2.03
C MET A 66 -8.09 -2.89 1.51
N VAL A 67 -7.54 -2.11 0.57
CA VAL A 67 -8.20 -0.91 0.01
C VAL A 67 -9.49 -1.25 -0.74
N ARG A 68 -9.62 -2.47 -1.27
CA ARG A 68 -10.83 -2.93 -1.94
C ARG A 68 -11.71 -3.81 -1.06
N SER A 69 -11.34 -4.00 0.21
CA SER A 69 -12.04 -4.86 1.18
C SER A 69 -12.51 -6.19 0.59
N LEU A 70 -11.68 -6.78 -0.29
CA LEU A 70 -12.05 -7.97 -1.04
C LEU A 70 -12.04 -9.18 -0.11
N PRO A 71 -13.06 -10.06 -0.15
CA PRO A 71 -12.95 -11.37 0.45
C PRO A 71 -11.75 -12.10 -0.14
N VAL A 72 -10.83 -12.54 0.71
CA VAL A 72 -9.67 -13.33 0.33
C VAL A 72 -9.96 -14.79 0.69
N PRO A 73 -9.93 -15.72 -0.28
CA PRO A 73 -10.04 -17.14 0.02
C PRO A 73 -8.91 -17.59 0.93
N PHE A 74 -9.24 -18.34 1.98
CA PHE A 74 -8.26 -18.91 2.90
C PHE A 74 -7.17 -19.71 2.14
N GLY A 75 -7.56 -20.48 1.13
CA GLY A 75 -6.61 -21.25 0.31
C GLY A 75 -5.59 -20.38 -0.43
N VAL A 76 -5.88 -19.11 -0.69
CA VAL A 76 -4.91 -18.16 -1.23
C VAL A 76 -3.89 -17.81 -0.14
N LEU A 77 -4.34 -17.43 1.05
CA LEU A 77 -3.45 -17.09 2.17
C LEU A 77 -2.54 -18.26 2.53
N ALA A 78 -3.09 -19.46 2.71
CA ALA A 78 -2.31 -20.66 3.02
C ALA A 78 -1.28 -21.00 1.93
N ARG A 79 -1.60 -20.76 0.64
CA ARG A 79 -0.68 -21.03 -0.47
C ARG A 79 0.47 -20.03 -0.55
N VAL A 80 0.21 -18.76 -0.25
CA VAL A 80 1.24 -17.71 -0.34
C VAL A 80 2.09 -17.58 0.93
N TRP A 81 1.58 -18.02 2.08
CA TRP A 81 2.24 -17.90 3.37
C TRP A 81 3.67 -18.44 3.47
N PRO A 82 4.04 -19.56 2.81
CA PRO A 82 5.42 -20.05 2.83
C PRO A 82 6.43 -19.13 2.12
N ASP A 83 5.96 -18.21 1.28
CA ASP A 83 6.80 -17.20 0.63
C ASP A 83 7.10 -16.04 1.61
N PRO A 84 8.36 -15.79 1.96
CA PRO A 84 8.72 -14.71 2.89
C PRO A 84 8.26 -13.31 2.46
N ALA A 85 8.17 -13.04 1.15
CA ALA A 85 7.70 -11.75 0.64
C ALA A 85 6.21 -11.53 0.94
N TRP A 86 5.39 -12.57 0.73
CA TRP A 86 3.97 -12.56 1.08
C TRP A 86 3.77 -12.56 2.59
N GLN A 87 4.49 -13.41 3.31
CA GLN A 87 4.41 -13.45 4.77
C GLN A 87 4.75 -12.10 5.38
N GLY A 88 5.82 -11.43 4.92
CA GLY A 88 6.20 -10.12 5.42
C GLY A 88 5.16 -9.02 5.12
N ALA A 89 4.37 -9.16 4.06
CA ALA A 89 3.29 -8.23 3.74
C ALA A 89 1.99 -8.51 4.52
N LEU A 90 1.72 -9.78 4.85
CA LEU A 90 0.49 -10.26 5.48
C LEU A 90 0.57 -10.36 7.01
N ARG A 91 1.74 -10.63 7.54
CA ARG A 91 1.98 -10.80 8.97
C ARG A 91 1.53 -9.55 9.70
N ASP A 92 0.85 -9.79 10.82
CA ASP A 92 0.33 -8.81 11.75
C ASP A 92 -0.80 -7.93 11.20
N LEU A 93 -1.33 -8.23 10.02
CA LEU A 93 -2.58 -7.61 9.59
C LEU A 93 -3.75 -8.10 10.43
N VAL A 94 -4.63 -7.16 10.78
CA VAL A 94 -5.94 -7.48 11.36
C VAL A 94 -6.78 -8.18 10.30
N VAL A 95 -7.33 -9.31 10.70
CA VAL A 95 -8.24 -10.13 9.89
C VAL A 95 -9.63 -10.05 10.49
N THR A 96 -10.65 -9.90 9.64
CA THR A 96 -12.06 -9.99 10.06
C THR A 96 -12.76 -11.18 9.43
N GLY A 97 -13.76 -11.68 10.14
CA GLY A 97 -14.74 -12.63 9.63
C GLY A 97 -15.64 -12.03 8.55
N ALA A 98 -16.53 -12.85 7.99
CA ALA A 98 -17.49 -12.40 6.99
C ALA A 98 -18.51 -11.39 7.54
N ASP A 99 -18.76 -11.44 8.84
CA ASP A 99 -19.61 -10.53 9.63
C ASP A 99 -18.92 -9.22 9.99
N GLY A 100 -17.64 -9.06 9.65
CA GLY A 100 -16.85 -7.88 9.99
C GLY A 100 -16.26 -7.89 11.40
N ALA A 101 -16.55 -8.92 12.20
CA ALA A 101 -15.97 -9.05 13.54
C ALA A 101 -14.46 -9.29 13.43
N VAL A 102 -13.70 -8.60 14.28
CA VAL A 102 -12.24 -8.77 14.37
C VAL A 102 -11.93 -10.17 14.86
N ALA A 103 -11.19 -10.93 14.06
CA ALA A 103 -10.73 -12.26 14.41
C ALA A 103 -9.34 -12.23 15.07
N GLY A 104 -8.54 -11.19 14.80
CA GLY A 104 -7.22 -10.98 15.40
C GLY A 104 -6.13 -10.63 14.38
N PHE A 105 -4.88 -10.62 14.86
CA PHE A 105 -3.67 -10.33 14.09
C PHE A 105 -3.12 -11.61 13.45
N LEU A 106 -2.92 -11.58 12.13
CA LEU A 106 -2.45 -12.75 11.38
C LEU A 106 -1.00 -13.12 11.72
N ARG A 107 -0.80 -14.31 12.30
CA ARG A 107 0.53 -14.82 12.67
C ARG A 107 0.93 -16.09 11.93
N ASP A 108 -0.02 -16.83 11.37
CA ASP A 108 0.24 -18.04 10.61
C ASP A 108 -0.89 -18.36 9.62
N ALA A 109 -0.59 -19.07 8.53
CA ALA A 109 -1.61 -19.64 7.64
C ALA A 109 -1.13 -20.99 7.12
N ASP A 110 -1.90 -22.02 7.41
CA ASP A 110 -1.54 -23.41 7.16
C ASP A 110 -2.74 -24.15 6.59
N ALA A 111 -2.54 -24.89 5.50
CA ALA A 111 -3.64 -25.53 4.77
C ALA A 111 -4.39 -26.60 5.61
N GLU A 112 -3.73 -27.21 6.59
CA GLU A 112 -4.32 -28.24 7.46
C GLU A 112 -4.80 -27.65 8.79
N ARG A 113 -4.04 -26.70 9.36
CA ARG A 113 -4.31 -26.15 10.70
C ARG A 113 -5.14 -24.87 10.70
N GLY A 114 -5.38 -24.26 9.54
CA GLY A 114 -6.09 -22.99 9.40
C GLY A 114 -5.22 -21.75 9.67
N LEU A 115 -5.87 -20.60 9.81
CA LEU A 115 -5.21 -19.34 10.12
C LEU A 115 -4.88 -19.28 11.61
N GLY A 116 -3.63 -19.02 11.94
CA GLY A 116 -3.18 -18.68 13.28
C GLY A 116 -3.28 -17.18 13.50
N LEU A 117 -4.06 -16.79 14.49
CA LEU A 117 -4.27 -15.40 14.87
C LEU A 117 -3.85 -15.19 16.32
N VAL A 118 -3.52 -13.95 16.66
CA VAL A 118 -3.52 -13.48 18.04
C VAL A 118 -4.75 -12.60 18.21
N ASP A 119 -5.68 -13.02 19.06
CA ASP A 119 -6.88 -12.23 19.35
C ASP A 119 -6.57 -11.03 20.26
N LEU A 120 -7.62 -10.27 20.62
CA LEU A 120 -7.47 -9.05 21.42
C LEU A 120 -7.18 -9.34 22.91
N ASP A 121 -7.39 -10.57 23.36
CA ASP A 121 -7.01 -11.02 24.69
C ASP A 121 -5.52 -11.45 24.75
N GLY A 122 -4.84 -11.48 23.59
CA GLY A 122 -3.45 -11.91 23.45
C GLY A 122 -3.30 -13.42 23.27
N ASP A 123 -4.42 -14.15 23.17
CA ASP A 123 -4.42 -15.59 23.00
C ASP A 123 -4.15 -15.99 21.55
N THR A 124 -3.39 -17.06 21.38
CA THR A 124 -3.18 -17.64 20.05
C THR A 124 -4.34 -18.55 19.70
N VAL A 125 -5.13 -18.15 18.72
CA VAL A 125 -6.30 -18.89 18.24
C VAL A 125 -6.08 -19.43 16.82
N ARG A 126 -6.83 -20.48 16.48
CA ARG A 126 -6.86 -21.06 15.13
C ARG A 126 -8.26 -21.00 14.58
N VAL A 127 -8.41 -20.42 13.39
CA VAL A 127 -9.68 -20.33 12.70
C VAL A 127 -9.63 -21.06 11.35
N THR A 128 -10.70 -21.79 11.07
CA THR A 128 -10.94 -22.40 9.76
C THR A 128 -12.16 -21.73 9.14
N THR A 129 -11.96 -21.06 8.02
CA THR A 129 -12.99 -20.32 7.30
C THR A 129 -12.65 -20.35 5.81
N ASP A 130 -13.65 -20.34 4.94
CA ASP A 130 -13.44 -20.34 3.49
C ASP A 130 -12.94 -18.97 3.00
N LEU A 131 -13.43 -17.90 3.62
CA LEU A 131 -13.14 -16.51 3.27
C LEU A 131 -12.76 -15.72 4.52
N VAL A 132 -11.80 -14.82 4.35
CA VAL A 132 -11.50 -13.77 5.33
C VAL A 132 -11.45 -12.42 4.65
N ARG A 133 -11.43 -11.36 5.44
CA ARG A 133 -11.17 -10.01 4.94
C ARG A 133 -9.92 -9.45 5.61
N LEU A 134 -9.18 -8.68 4.84
CA LEU A 134 -8.22 -7.71 5.34
C LEU A 134 -8.96 -6.37 5.28
N PRO A 135 -9.64 -5.93 6.34
CA PRO A 135 -10.48 -4.73 6.28
C PRO A 135 -9.62 -3.49 6.09
N HIS A 136 -10.15 -2.52 5.34
CA HIS A 136 -9.64 -1.15 5.42
C HIS A 136 -9.83 -0.62 6.85
N PRO A 137 -8.87 0.11 7.44
CA PRO A 137 -8.96 0.59 8.82
C PRO A 137 -10.17 1.48 9.13
N VAL A 138 -10.75 2.14 8.12
CA VAL A 138 -12.00 2.91 8.30
C VAL A 138 -13.20 2.06 8.69
N LEU A 139 -13.15 0.75 8.40
CA LEU A 139 -14.19 -0.24 8.74
C LEU A 139 -13.95 -0.89 10.12
N LEU A 140 -12.87 -0.51 10.81
CA LEU A 140 -12.58 -0.98 12.16
C LEU A 140 -13.14 0.06 13.14
N ASP A 141 -14.20 -0.33 13.85
CA ASP A 141 -14.85 0.55 14.84
C ASP A 141 -13.88 0.86 15.99
N ASP A 142 -13.19 -0.16 16.50
CA ASP A 142 -12.21 -0.07 17.60
C ASP A 142 -10.76 0.15 17.12
N LEU A 143 -10.58 0.92 16.04
CA LEU A 143 -9.27 1.14 15.41
C LEU A 143 -8.19 1.64 16.40
N GLU A 144 -8.57 2.49 17.36
CA GLU A 144 -7.61 3.04 18.32
C GLU A 144 -7.16 2.00 19.34
N GLU A 145 -8.08 1.20 19.88
CA GLU A 145 -7.76 0.06 20.75
C GLU A 145 -6.86 -0.96 20.03
N LEU A 146 -7.15 -1.24 18.76
CA LEU A 146 -6.30 -2.10 17.92
C LEU A 146 -4.89 -1.54 17.75
N ARG A 147 -4.72 -0.21 17.68
CA ARG A 147 -3.39 0.43 17.58
C ARG A 147 -2.63 0.34 18.89
N GLU A 148 -3.29 0.61 20.01
CA GLU A 148 -2.70 0.48 21.34
C GLU A 148 -2.20 -0.94 21.56
N PHE A 149 -3.05 -1.93 21.29
CA PHE A 149 -2.69 -3.34 21.42
C PHE A 149 -1.60 -3.79 20.43
N ALA A 150 -1.61 -3.26 19.20
CA ALA A 150 -0.53 -3.50 18.23
C ALA A 150 0.85 -3.04 18.75
N VAL A 151 0.90 -1.89 19.44
CA VAL A 151 2.13 -1.41 20.07
C VAL A 151 2.60 -2.36 21.17
N GLU A 152 1.70 -2.82 22.03
CA GLU A 152 2.02 -3.78 23.10
C GLU A 152 2.54 -5.12 22.57
N LEU A 153 1.94 -5.62 21.49
CA LEU A 153 2.35 -6.86 20.82
C LEU A 153 3.60 -6.73 19.94
N GLY A 154 4.15 -5.52 19.78
CA GLY A 154 5.28 -5.26 18.88
C GLY A 154 4.95 -5.58 17.41
N VAL A 155 3.72 -5.29 16.99
CA VAL A 155 3.23 -5.52 15.62
C VAL A 155 3.97 -4.63 14.62
N GLU A 156 4.42 -5.23 13.52
CA GLU A 156 5.02 -4.51 12.40
C GLU A 156 4.24 -4.79 11.11
N GLN A 157 3.57 -3.76 10.57
CA GLN A 157 2.78 -3.89 9.34
C GLN A 157 3.45 -3.18 8.15
N ARG A 158 3.93 -3.95 7.16
CA ARG A 158 4.43 -3.37 5.90
C ARG A 158 3.33 -2.63 5.13
N ALA A 159 2.10 -3.16 5.12
CA ALA A 159 0.96 -2.53 4.43
C ALA A 159 0.33 -1.36 5.23
N GLN A 160 0.88 -1.05 6.40
CA GLN A 160 0.44 0.04 7.28
C GLN A 160 -1.08 0.06 7.55
N GLN A 161 -1.74 -1.08 7.66
CA GLN A 161 -3.21 -1.13 7.80
C GLN A 161 -3.71 -0.28 8.97
N LEU A 162 -3.17 -0.46 10.18
CA LEU A 162 -3.61 0.28 11.35
C LEU A 162 -3.17 1.75 11.33
N PHE A 163 -2.00 2.03 10.76
CA PHE A 163 -1.41 3.38 10.76
C PHE A 163 -1.74 4.19 9.50
N ARG A 164 -2.49 3.60 8.57
CA ARG A 164 -2.99 4.31 7.40
C ARG A 164 -3.94 5.40 7.84
N GLU A 165 -3.77 6.57 7.26
CA GLU A 165 -4.63 7.72 7.49
C GLU A 165 -6.08 7.41 7.09
N VAL A 166 -7.01 7.67 8.01
CA VAL A 166 -8.44 7.38 7.84
C VAL A 166 -9.22 8.68 7.83
N TRP A 167 -10.07 8.83 6.81
CA TRP A 167 -11.03 9.92 6.73
C TRP A 167 -12.44 9.33 6.83
N ARG A 168 -13.16 9.69 7.90
CA ARG A 168 -14.58 9.37 8.04
C ARG A 168 -15.39 10.53 7.47
N ARG A 169 -16.44 10.23 6.72
CA ARG A 169 -17.34 11.26 6.18
C ARG A 169 -18.01 12.01 7.34
N PRO A 170 -17.80 13.33 7.49
CA PRO A 170 -18.49 14.11 8.51
C PRO A 170 -20.00 14.11 8.29
N ALA A 171 -20.78 14.10 9.38
CA ALA A 171 -22.24 14.14 9.31
C ALA A 171 -22.78 15.44 8.66
N ALA A 172 -21.97 16.51 8.66
CA ALA A 172 -22.32 17.80 8.08
C ALA A 172 -22.13 17.88 6.55
N VAL A 173 -21.51 16.86 5.92
CA VAL A 173 -21.36 16.82 4.46
C VAL A 173 -22.74 16.72 3.82
N ASP A 174 -23.02 17.62 2.88
CA ASP A 174 -24.24 17.56 2.07
C ASP A 174 -24.23 16.28 1.23
N ALA A 175 -25.18 15.37 1.50
CA ALA A 175 -25.31 14.12 0.79
C ALA A 175 -25.61 14.31 -0.70
N GLU A 176 -26.22 15.44 -1.09
CA GLU A 176 -26.57 15.80 -2.46
C GLU A 176 -25.47 16.55 -3.21
N ALA A 177 -24.36 16.90 -2.53
CA ALA A 177 -23.18 17.42 -3.21
C ALA A 177 -22.59 16.36 -4.15
N ALA A 178 -21.85 16.82 -5.17
CA ALA A 178 -21.20 15.96 -6.16
C ALA A 178 -19.67 15.98 -6.06
N SER A 179 -19.13 16.85 -5.21
CA SER A 179 -17.69 17.12 -5.08
C SER A 179 -17.33 17.55 -3.66
N VAL A 180 -16.06 17.35 -3.29
CA VAL A 180 -15.42 17.94 -2.11
C VAL A 180 -14.44 19.00 -2.59
N GLU A 181 -14.70 20.25 -2.22
CA GLU A 181 -13.98 21.43 -2.72
C GLU A 181 -12.71 21.76 -1.90
N ASP A 182 -12.56 21.18 -0.71
CA ASP A 182 -11.46 21.49 0.25
C ASP A 182 -10.05 21.39 -0.35
N PHE A 183 -9.90 20.62 -1.43
CA PHE A 183 -8.63 20.34 -2.09
C PHE A 183 -8.53 20.94 -3.50
N ALA A 184 -9.46 21.82 -3.88
CA ALA A 184 -9.38 22.56 -5.14
C ALA A 184 -8.45 23.77 -5.03
N GLY A 185 -7.88 24.21 -6.15
CA GLY A 185 -7.06 25.42 -6.25
C GLY A 185 -5.65 25.28 -5.68
N GLY A 186 -5.18 24.07 -5.38
CA GLY A 186 -3.79 23.86 -4.92
C GLY A 186 -2.83 24.03 -6.08
N ALA A 187 -2.20 25.21 -6.18
CA ALA A 187 -1.36 25.62 -7.30
C ALA A 187 0.00 24.92 -7.34
N PHE A 188 0.48 24.64 -8.56
CA PHE A 188 1.80 24.12 -8.87
C PHE A 188 2.39 24.93 -10.02
N LYS A 189 3.67 25.29 -9.92
CA LYS A 189 4.39 26.02 -10.98
C LYS A 189 4.21 25.42 -12.37
N GLN A 190 4.15 24.09 -12.47
CA GLN A 190 4.06 23.37 -13.74
C GLN A 190 3.32 22.04 -13.60
N LEU A 191 2.59 21.66 -14.65
CA LEU A 191 1.87 20.38 -14.74
C LEU A 191 2.71 19.16 -14.35
N ARG A 192 3.94 19.08 -14.86
CA ARG A 192 4.84 17.95 -14.59
C ARG A 192 5.15 17.74 -13.11
N PHE A 193 5.07 18.78 -12.27
CA PHE A 193 5.27 18.64 -10.83
C PHE A 193 4.08 17.97 -10.17
N LEU A 194 2.86 18.36 -10.54
CA LEU A 194 1.65 17.70 -10.06
C LEU A 194 1.57 16.26 -10.58
N HIS A 195 1.83 16.01 -11.86
CA HIS A 195 1.88 14.64 -12.42
C HIS A 195 2.97 13.79 -11.79
N GLY A 196 4.16 14.36 -11.55
CA GLY A 196 5.25 13.71 -10.82
C GLY A 196 4.83 13.31 -9.40
N ARG A 197 4.07 14.17 -8.71
CA ARG A 197 3.49 13.88 -7.40
C ARG A 197 2.45 12.76 -7.45
N VAL A 198 1.55 12.77 -8.44
CA VAL A 198 0.58 11.67 -8.67
C VAL A 198 1.32 10.34 -8.78
N ALA A 199 2.39 10.28 -9.60
CA ALA A 199 3.19 9.08 -9.79
C ALA A 199 3.96 8.66 -8.51
N GLN A 200 4.54 9.63 -7.78
CA GLN A 200 5.25 9.37 -6.52
C GLN A 200 4.32 8.79 -5.45
N LEU A 201 3.05 9.22 -5.44
CA LEU A 201 2.02 8.70 -4.54
C LEU A 201 1.40 7.37 -5.00
N GLY A 202 1.83 6.83 -6.15
CA GLY A 202 1.36 5.54 -6.69
C GLY A 202 0.01 5.61 -7.41
N TYR A 203 -0.50 6.81 -7.68
CA TYR A 203 -1.75 7.00 -8.44
C TYR A 203 -1.49 7.06 -9.94
N ARG A 204 -2.55 6.90 -10.74
CA ARG A 204 -2.50 7.01 -12.20
C ARG A 204 -3.24 8.25 -12.66
N VAL A 205 -2.78 8.84 -13.77
CA VAL A 205 -3.52 9.89 -14.47
C VAL A 205 -4.37 9.26 -15.57
N ARG A 206 -5.66 9.59 -15.64
CA ARG A 206 -6.59 9.17 -16.69
C ARG A 206 -7.47 10.36 -17.09
N GLY A 207 -7.37 10.80 -18.34
CA GLY A 207 -8.16 11.91 -18.87
C GLY A 207 -8.05 13.17 -18.02
N GLY A 208 -6.82 13.56 -17.66
CA GLY A 208 -6.56 14.74 -16.82
C GLY A 208 -6.84 14.58 -15.33
N HIS A 209 -7.24 13.39 -14.85
CA HIS A 209 -7.53 13.16 -13.44
C HIS A 209 -6.55 12.19 -12.80
N ALA A 210 -6.08 12.48 -11.59
CA ALA A 210 -5.53 11.47 -10.70
C ALA A 210 -6.68 10.57 -10.23
N VAL A 211 -6.50 9.25 -10.31
CA VAL A 211 -7.56 8.28 -9.99
C VAL A 211 -7.16 7.29 -8.90
N CYS A 212 -8.13 7.03 -8.01
CA CYS A 212 -8.07 5.95 -7.01
C CYS A 212 -9.33 5.08 -7.16
N SER A 213 -9.14 3.81 -7.53
CA SER A 213 -10.26 2.88 -7.78
C SER A 213 -10.46 1.92 -6.61
N VAL A 214 -11.61 2.05 -5.95
CA VAL A 214 -12.05 1.20 -4.84
C VAL A 214 -13.16 0.27 -5.31
N VAL A 215 -13.21 -0.93 -4.74
CA VAL A 215 -14.40 -1.79 -4.81
C VAL A 215 -14.92 -1.90 -3.40
N GLU A 216 -16.19 -1.60 -3.21
CA GLU A 216 -16.84 -1.57 -1.90
C GLU A 216 -18.24 -2.14 -2.06
N ASP A 217 -18.58 -3.15 -1.27
CA ASP A 217 -19.84 -3.90 -1.37
C ASP A 217 -20.17 -4.39 -2.79
N GLY A 218 -19.13 -4.85 -3.50
CA GLY A 218 -19.24 -5.31 -4.90
C GLY A 218 -19.44 -4.21 -5.93
N ARG A 219 -19.43 -2.93 -5.53
CA ARG A 219 -19.56 -1.77 -6.40
C ARG A 219 -18.21 -1.11 -6.62
N GLY A 220 -17.86 -0.86 -7.88
CA GLY A 220 -16.69 -0.07 -8.22
C GLY A 220 -16.96 1.42 -8.05
N VAL A 221 -16.09 2.13 -7.36
CA VAL A 221 -16.10 3.59 -7.24
C VAL A 221 -14.71 4.11 -7.57
N GLU A 222 -14.63 5.17 -8.37
CA GLU A 222 -13.38 5.83 -8.68
C GLU A 222 -13.41 7.25 -8.11
N ALA A 223 -12.53 7.51 -7.14
CA ALA A 223 -12.21 8.86 -6.68
C ALA A 223 -11.33 9.54 -7.73
N ARG A 224 -11.61 10.80 -8.03
CA ARG A 224 -10.94 11.57 -9.07
C ARG A 224 -10.64 12.98 -8.61
N VAL A 225 -9.42 13.44 -8.86
CA VAL A 225 -9.00 14.83 -8.69
C VAL A 225 -8.47 15.32 -10.02
N TRP A 226 -8.99 16.43 -10.55
CA TRP A 226 -8.42 17.03 -11.76
C TRP A 226 -6.98 17.47 -11.49
N VAL A 227 -6.10 17.14 -12.41
CA VAL A 227 -4.66 17.43 -12.36
C VAL A 227 -4.13 17.94 -13.69
N GLY A 228 -5.00 18.29 -14.65
CA GLY A 228 -4.64 18.80 -15.99
C GLY A 228 -4.32 17.72 -17.03
N ASP A 229 -4.66 18.00 -18.30
CA ASP A 229 -4.49 17.12 -19.47
C ASP A 229 -3.68 17.73 -20.64
N TYR A 230 -3.18 18.97 -20.49
CA TYR A 230 -2.43 19.67 -21.54
C TYR A 230 -0.92 19.58 -21.34
N ASP A 231 -0.15 19.14 -22.35
CA ASP A 231 1.31 19.19 -22.29
C ASP A 231 1.81 20.64 -22.35
N GLY A 232 2.35 21.15 -21.25
CA GLY A 232 2.84 22.53 -21.17
C GLY A 232 3.70 22.81 -19.94
N TYR A 233 4.39 23.96 -19.99
CA TYR A 233 5.11 24.54 -18.84
C TYR A 233 4.24 25.51 -18.04
N GLU A 234 2.92 25.45 -18.26
CA GLU A 234 1.94 26.34 -17.63
C GLU A 234 1.70 25.93 -16.18
N GLU A 235 1.34 26.92 -15.37
CA GLU A 235 0.85 26.70 -14.01
C GLU A 235 -0.40 25.82 -14.04
N THR A 236 -0.54 24.98 -13.02
CA THR A 236 -1.71 24.11 -12.89
C THR A 236 -2.18 24.09 -11.44
N GLU A 237 -3.38 23.57 -11.22
CA GLU A 237 -3.95 23.43 -9.90
C GLU A 237 -4.65 22.07 -9.74
N THR A 238 -4.75 21.64 -8.50
CA THR A 238 -5.63 20.53 -8.12
C THR A 238 -7.09 20.97 -8.26
N GLY A 239 -7.93 20.13 -8.84
CA GLY A 239 -9.39 20.35 -8.83
C GLY A 239 -10.07 19.73 -7.61
N ALA A 240 -11.39 19.88 -7.54
CA ALA A 240 -12.20 19.24 -6.53
C ALA A 240 -12.13 17.70 -6.62
N LEU A 241 -12.32 17.04 -5.48
CA LEU A 241 -12.47 15.59 -5.42
C LEU A 241 -13.89 15.20 -5.81
N VAL A 242 -14.02 14.40 -6.87
CA VAL A 242 -15.30 13.82 -7.31
C VAL A 242 -15.24 12.30 -7.27
N PHE A 243 -16.39 11.65 -7.18
CA PHE A 243 -16.51 10.19 -7.22
C PHE A 243 -17.34 9.78 -8.42
N THR A 244 -16.92 8.74 -9.13
CA THR A 244 -17.66 8.21 -10.27
C THR A 244 -17.90 6.71 -10.17
N ASP A 245 -19.01 6.26 -10.75
CA ASP A 245 -19.26 4.83 -10.96
C ASP A 245 -18.42 4.27 -12.14
N PRO A 246 -18.46 2.95 -12.43
CA PRO A 246 -17.70 2.36 -13.52
C PRO A 246 -18.11 2.86 -14.93
N ALA A 247 -19.30 3.44 -15.06
CA ALA A 247 -19.77 4.06 -16.30
C ALA A 247 -19.31 5.52 -16.43
N GLY A 248 -18.58 6.06 -15.43
CA GLY A 248 -18.09 7.43 -15.40
C GLY A 248 -19.13 8.45 -14.95
N ARG A 249 -20.28 8.02 -14.42
CA ARG A 249 -21.31 8.92 -13.88
C ARG A 249 -20.87 9.42 -12.51
N VAL A 250 -20.95 10.73 -12.31
CA VAL A 250 -20.65 11.35 -11.01
C VAL A 250 -21.66 10.90 -9.97
N LEU A 251 -21.16 10.43 -8.84
CA LEU A 251 -21.93 10.00 -7.68
C LEU A 251 -22.20 11.18 -6.76
N LYS A 252 -23.36 11.16 -6.11
CA LYS A 252 -23.62 12.03 -4.96
C LYS A 252 -22.78 11.60 -3.76
N LEU A 253 -22.34 12.54 -2.94
CA LEU A 253 -21.47 12.23 -1.80
C LEU A 253 -22.12 11.24 -0.82
N GLY A 254 -23.45 11.25 -0.68
CA GLY A 254 -24.19 10.27 0.14
C GLY A 254 -24.16 8.83 -0.40
N GLN A 255 -23.83 8.63 -1.68
CA GLN A 255 -23.74 7.31 -2.33
C GLN A 255 -22.36 6.67 -2.21
N VAL A 256 -21.36 7.42 -1.76
CA VAL A 256 -19.97 6.96 -1.60
C VAL A 256 -19.86 6.20 -0.28
N GLY A 257 -19.32 4.99 -0.30
CA GLY A 257 -19.10 4.23 0.94
C GLY A 257 -17.83 4.69 1.69
N PRO A 258 -17.65 4.27 2.94
CA PRO A 258 -16.59 4.74 3.83
C PRO A 258 -15.17 4.48 3.30
N VAL A 259 -14.91 3.37 2.62
CA VAL A 259 -13.60 3.05 2.06
C VAL A 259 -13.30 3.94 0.87
N ALA A 260 -14.23 4.06 -0.09
CA ALA A 260 -14.05 4.94 -1.23
C ALA A 260 -13.86 6.40 -0.80
N TRP A 261 -14.65 6.85 0.18
CA TRP A 261 -14.52 8.18 0.78
C TRP A 261 -13.12 8.37 1.39
N SER A 262 -12.70 7.45 2.27
CA SER A 262 -11.42 7.57 2.98
C SER A 262 -10.24 7.66 2.03
N GLU A 263 -10.23 6.81 1.00
CA GLU A 263 -9.16 6.73 0.03
C GLU A 263 -9.15 7.91 -0.95
N GLY A 264 -10.33 8.42 -1.32
CA GLY A 264 -10.45 9.63 -2.12
C GLY A 264 -9.93 10.85 -1.38
N MET A 265 -10.33 11.03 -0.12
CA MET A 265 -9.85 12.13 0.74
C MET A 265 -8.33 12.04 0.94
N ARG A 266 -7.80 10.86 1.23
CA ARG A 266 -6.35 10.64 1.37
C ARG A 266 -5.58 11.01 0.10
N MET A 267 -6.09 10.62 -1.08
CA MET A 267 -5.49 11.02 -2.35
C MET A 267 -5.53 12.54 -2.55
N ALA A 268 -6.70 13.16 -2.36
CA ALA A 268 -6.90 14.59 -2.59
C ALA A 268 -6.05 15.44 -1.63
N ALA A 269 -6.07 15.12 -0.33
CA ALA A 269 -5.24 15.77 0.68
C ALA A 269 -3.74 15.62 0.37
N ALA A 270 -3.29 14.41 0.01
CA ALA A 270 -1.90 14.18 -0.33
C ALA A 270 -1.47 14.97 -1.58
N LEU A 271 -2.31 15.10 -2.60
CA LEU A 271 -2.02 15.93 -3.77
C LEU A 271 -1.95 17.41 -3.39
N TYR A 272 -2.98 17.92 -2.71
CA TYR A 272 -3.10 19.32 -2.30
C TYR A 272 -1.98 19.78 -1.35
N ALA A 273 -1.48 18.89 -0.49
CA ALA A 273 -0.34 19.16 0.39
C ALA A 273 0.97 19.44 -0.37
N GLY A 274 1.05 19.11 -1.66
CA GLY A 274 2.24 19.38 -2.48
C GLY A 274 2.24 20.72 -3.19
N ARG A 275 1.17 21.50 -3.05
CA ARG A 275 1.03 22.81 -3.69
C ARG A 275 2.14 23.76 -3.27
N ASP A 276 2.42 24.75 -4.12
CA ASP A 276 3.26 25.87 -3.74
C ASP A 276 2.60 26.66 -2.59
N ILE A 277 3.36 26.92 -1.53
CA ILE A 277 2.94 27.80 -0.43
C ILE A 277 3.54 29.17 -0.75
N GLN A 278 2.70 30.20 -0.84
CA GLN A 278 3.22 31.57 -0.94
C GLN A 278 3.83 31.94 0.42
N ASP A 279 5.13 32.25 0.44
CA ASP A 279 5.76 32.80 1.64
C ASP A 279 5.07 34.13 2.01
N GLU A 280 4.53 34.23 3.23
CA GLU A 280 3.82 35.41 3.76
C GLU A 280 4.72 36.67 3.89
N GLU A 281 6.00 36.59 3.55
CA GLU A 281 6.97 37.71 3.63
C GLU A 281 6.82 38.81 2.57
N ARG A 282 5.73 38.83 1.78
CA ARG A 282 5.45 39.90 0.79
C ARG A 282 4.27 40.80 1.12
N ALA A 283 3.77 40.78 2.36
CA ALA A 283 2.71 41.67 2.82
C ALA A 283 3.09 42.48 4.08
N ALA A 284 4.31 43.03 4.12
CA ALA A 284 4.71 44.04 5.11
C ALA A 284 5.39 45.25 4.44
#